data_AF-A0A964XK47-F1
#
_entry.id   AF-A0A964XK47-F1
#
_cell.length_a   1.000
_cell.length_b   1.000
_cell.length_c   1.000
_cell.angle_alpha   90.00
_cell.angle_beta   90.00
_cell.angle_gamma   90.00
#
_symmetry.space_group_name_H-M   'P 1'
#
loop_
_entity.id
_entity.type
_entity.pdbx_description
1 polymer ?
#
loop_
_entity_poly.entity_id
_entity_poly.type
_entity_poly.pdbx_seq_one_letter_code
_entity_poly.pdbx_strand_id
1 'polypeptide(L)'
;MTTVVDRLRGWQGWGGPDLWDQAWERAVAVVEGPLSGHSIIIDGVVLAEGAAGLATALYLVSADLGVEPSRVTEEQIQALYGGDMPDEERTALWEARLTALGHVLDDTSDPVIRVWNVISHFHKTPGGDYDDTVDAASMTRWGCGYTAGMRKLRRRFDIAL
;
A
#
# COMPACT_ATOMS: atom_id res chain seq x y z
N MET A 1 -7.97 10.05 -18.49
CA MET A 1 -7.53 8.72 -18.04
C MET A 1 -6.78 8.94 -16.73
N THR A 2 -7.20 8.30 -15.65
CA THR A 2 -6.53 8.44 -14.35
C THR A 2 -5.28 7.58 -14.33
N THR A 3 -4.14 8.14 -13.94
CA THR A 3 -2.88 7.40 -13.76
C THR A 3 -2.72 6.88 -12.34
N VAL A 4 -1.71 6.03 -12.12
CA VAL A 4 -1.32 5.60 -10.77
C VAL A 4 -1.02 6.80 -9.86
N VAL A 5 -0.24 7.76 -10.36
CA VAL A 5 0.15 8.95 -9.58
C VAL A 5 -1.06 9.83 -9.29
N ASP A 6 -1.96 10.05 -10.25
CA ASP A 6 -3.21 10.79 -10.02
C ASP A 6 -4.06 10.13 -8.92
N ARG A 7 -4.09 8.79 -8.90
CA ARG A 7 -4.82 8.03 -7.87
C ARG A 7 -4.20 8.20 -6.49
N LEU A 8 -2.87 8.12 -6.39
CA LEU A 8 -2.14 8.34 -5.14
C LEU A 8 -2.36 9.75 -4.59
N ARG A 9 -2.24 10.77 -5.44
CA ARG A 9 -2.50 12.16 -5.06
C ARG A 9 -3.95 12.38 -4.63
N GLY A 10 -4.89 11.68 -5.27
CA GLY A 10 -6.30 11.69 -4.86
C GLY A 10 -6.55 11.10 -3.46
N TRP A 11 -5.81 10.05 -3.07
CA TRP A 11 -5.87 9.48 -1.73
C TRP A 11 -5.14 10.33 -0.68
N GLN A 12 -3.96 10.84 -1.01
CA GLN A 12 -3.25 11.80 -0.16
C GLN A 12 -4.11 13.04 0.13
N GLY A 13 -4.86 13.53 -0.86
CA GLY A 13 -5.77 14.66 -0.72
C GLY A 13 -6.93 14.46 0.27
N TRP A 14 -7.09 13.26 0.86
CA TRP A 14 -7.99 13.05 1.99
C TRP A 14 -7.46 13.64 3.30
N GLY A 15 -6.18 14.00 3.35
CA GLY A 15 -5.50 14.62 4.49
C GLY A 15 -4.86 13.60 5.43
N GLY A 16 -4.49 14.07 6.62
CA GLY A 16 -3.91 13.26 7.70
C GLY A 16 -2.95 14.07 8.56
N PRO A 17 -2.25 13.42 9.50
CA PRO A 17 -1.17 14.05 10.26
C PRO A 17 0.01 14.46 9.36
N ASP A 18 0.82 15.44 9.79
CA ASP A 18 2.00 15.89 9.01
C ASP A 18 2.96 14.74 8.64
N LEU A 19 3.11 13.76 9.53
CA LEU A 19 3.96 12.59 9.29
C LEU A 19 3.40 11.67 8.20
N TRP A 20 2.07 11.58 8.09
CA TRP A 20 1.38 10.84 7.04
C TRP A 20 1.62 11.49 5.69
N ASP A 21 1.47 12.81 5.60
CA ASP A 21 1.73 13.56 4.37
C ASP A 21 3.20 13.42 3.91
N GLN A 22 4.15 13.47 4.85
CA GLN A 22 5.57 13.22 4.54
C GLN A 22 5.82 11.81 4.02
N ALA A 23 5.16 10.80 4.60
CA ALA A 23 5.26 9.42 4.14
C ALA A 23 4.70 9.25 2.73
N TRP A 24 3.61 9.94 2.40
CA TRP A 24 3.05 10.01 1.05
C TRP A 24 3.99 10.67 0.05
N GLU A 25 4.57 11.83 0.38
CA GLU A 25 5.53 12.48 -0.52
C GLU A 25 6.72 11.57 -0.81
N ARG A 26 7.24 10.88 0.21
CA ARG A 26 8.33 9.92 0.02
C ARG A 26 7.89 8.74 -0.86
N ALA A 27 6.72 8.16 -0.63
CA ALA A 27 6.21 7.07 -1.44
C ALA A 27 5.98 7.48 -2.90
N VAL A 28 5.39 8.66 -3.14
CA VAL A 28 5.18 9.19 -4.48
C VAL A 28 6.52 9.43 -5.19
N ALA A 29 7.49 10.06 -4.52
CA ALA A 29 8.81 10.30 -5.11
C ALA A 29 9.52 9.00 -5.55
N VAL A 30 9.30 7.90 -4.83
CA VAL A 30 9.86 6.58 -5.15
C VAL A 30 9.18 5.96 -6.39
N VAL A 31 7.88 6.19 -6.58
CA VAL A 31 7.10 5.51 -7.63
C VAL A 31 6.84 6.36 -8.87
N GLU A 32 6.91 7.69 -8.80
CA GLU A 32 6.49 8.61 -9.86
C GLU A 32 7.28 8.40 -11.17
N GLY A 33 8.61 8.26 -11.09
CA GLY A 33 9.43 8.00 -12.27
C GLY A 33 9.10 6.66 -12.93
N PRO A 34 9.26 5.53 -12.21
CA PRO A 34 9.03 4.19 -12.76
C PRO A 34 7.58 3.94 -13.22
N LEU A 35 6.60 4.62 -12.59
CA LEU A 35 5.17 4.44 -12.91
C LEU A 35 4.57 5.58 -13.74
N SER A 36 5.38 6.54 -14.18
CA SER A 36 4.90 7.67 -14.99
C SER A 36 4.14 7.16 -16.22
N GLY A 37 2.92 7.69 -16.44
CA GLY A 37 2.08 7.33 -17.57
C GLY A 37 1.31 6.00 -17.45
N HIS A 38 1.48 5.22 -16.37
CA HIS A 38 0.73 3.97 -16.19
C HIS A 38 -0.74 4.24 -15.82
N SER A 39 -1.66 3.64 -16.60
CA SER A 39 -3.12 3.75 -16.45
C SER A 39 -3.66 2.78 -15.39
N ILE A 40 -4.77 3.14 -14.74
CA ILE A 40 -5.42 2.31 -13.70
C ILE A 40 -6.30 1.17 -14.25
N ILE A 41 -6.32 0.83 -15.54
CA ILE A 41 -7.41 -0.01 -16.07
C ILE A 41 -7.32 -1.49 -15.64
N ILE A 42 -6.13 -2.07 -15.42
CA ILE A 42 -5.81 -3.27 -14.62
C ILE A 42 -4.28 -3.29 -14.46
N ASP A 43 -3.76 -3.82 -13.36
CA ASP A 43 -2.39 -3.63 -12.85
C ASP A 43 -2.03 -2.20 -12.41
N GLY A 44 -2.66 -1.14 -12.90
CA GLY A 44 -2.45 0.21 -12.34
C GLY A 44 -3.20 0.48 -11.01
N VAL A 45 -4.34 -0.15 -10.75
CA VAL A 45 -4.99 -0.07 -9.42
C VAL A 45 -4.16 -0.77 -8.37
N VAL A 46 -3.69 -1.98 -8.66
CA VAL A 46 -2.85 -2.76 -7.73
C VAL A 46 -1.52 -2.05 -7.46
N LEU A 47 -0.93 -1.39 -8.46
CA LEU A 47 0.25 -0.55 -8.25
C LEU A 47 -0.03 0.68 -7.37
N ALA A 48 -1.17 1.34 -7.55
CA ALA A 48 -1.59 2.42 -6.66
C ALA A 48 -1.77 1.92 -5.23
N GLU A 49 -2.45 0.79 -5.02
CA GLU A 49 -2.64 0.20 -3.69
C GLU A 49 -1.32 -0.25 -3.06
N GLY A 50 -0.39 -0.78 -3.86
CA GLY A 50 0.97 -1.09 -3.42
C GLY A 50 1.76 0.15 -2.99
N ALA A 51 1.66 1.25 -3.74
CA ALA A 51 2.33 2.50 -3.42
C ALA A 51 1.69 3.19 -2.19
N ALA A 52 0.36 3.09 -2.04
CA ALA A 52 -0.33 3.49 -0.82
C ALA A 52 0.04 2.59 0.38
N GLY A 53 0.28 1.30 0.13
CA GLY A 53 0.87 0.36 1.08
C GLY A 53 2.26 0.79 1.54
N LEU A 54 3.12 1.22 0.60
CA LEU A 54 4.43 1.78 0.92
C LEU A 54 4.32 3.07 1.75
N ALA A 55 3.43 3.99 1.40
CA ALA A 55 3.16 5.20 2.19
C ALA A 55 2.74 4.84 3.63
N THR A 56 1.84 3.86 3.77
CA THR A 56 1.38 3.38 5.07
C THR A 56 2.51 2.72 5.87
N ALA A 57 3.34 1.90 5.22
CA ALA A 57 4.49 1.28 5.87
C ALA A 57 5.52 2.32 6.33
N LEU A 58 5.82 3.31 5.51
CA LEU A 58 6.69 4.44 5.85
C LEU A 58 6.14 5.20 7.06
N TYR A 59 4.85 5.51 7.07
CA TYR A 59 4.19 6.17 8.19
C TYR A 59 4.32 5.37 9.49
N LEU A 60 3.95 4.08 9.46
CA LEU A 60 4.00 3.20 10.63
C LEU A 60 5.43 3.09 11.20
N VAL A 61 6.42 2.82 10.35
CA VAL A 61 7.81 2.68 10.80
C VAL A 61 8.37 4.01 11.30
N SER A 62 8.08 5.13 10.63
CA SER A 62 8.47 6.46 11.08
C SER A 62 7.90 6.81 12.44
N ALA A 63 6.62 6.53 12.65
CA ALA A 63 5.93 6.82 13.90
C ALA A 63 6.46 5.93 15.04
N ASP A 64 6.66 4.63 14.78
CA ASP A 64 7.18 3.67 15.77
C ASP A 64 8.61 4.02 16.22
N LEU A 65 9.45 4.49 15.30
CA LEU A 65 10.87 4.77 15.57
C LEU A 65 11.16 6.24 15.89
N GLY A 66 10.19 7.14 15.73
CA GLY A 66 10.38 8.58 15.89
C GLY A 66 11.37 9.17 14.86
N VAL A 67 11.32 8.70 13.60
CA VAL A 67 12.22 9.14 12.52
C VAL A 67 11.44 9.67 11.32
N GLU A 68 12.06 10.56 10.56
CA GLU A 68 11.48 11.04 9.30
C GLU A 68 11.34 9.90 8.26
N PRO A 69 10.30 9.92 7.41
CA PRO A 69 10.10 8.90 6.37
C PRO A 69 11.27 8.73 5.40
N SER A 70 12.06 9.79 5.20
CA SER A 70 13.29 9.77 4.38
C SER A 70 14.41 8.91 4.96
N ARG A 71 14.37 8.61 6.27
CA ARG A 71 15.37 7.80 6.99
C ARG A 71 14.95 6.36 7.17
N VAL A 72 13.72 6.02 6.81
CA VAL A 72 13.23 4.65 6.88
C VAL A 72 13.91 3.81 5.81
N THR A 73 14.51 2.69 6.21
CA THR A 73 15.26 1.81 5.31
C THR A 73 14.37 0.74 4.69
N GLU A 74 14.86 0.17 3.60
CA GLU A 74 14.20 -0.92 2.90
C GLU A 74 14.02 -2.16 3.78
N GLU A 75 15.00 -2.47 4.63
CA GLU A 75 14.95 -3.58 5.57
C GLU A 75 13.86 -3.37 6.62
N GLN A 76 13.67 -2.15 7.11
CA GLN A 76 12.62 -1.84 8.08
C GLN A 76 11.23 -2.01 7.48
N ILE A 77 11.06 -1.61 6.21
CA ILE A 77 9.80 -1.84 5.49
C ILE A 77 9.63 -3.33 5.20
N GLN A 78 10.68 -4.04 4.78
CA GLN A 78 10.62 -5.50 4.62
C GLN A 78 10.30 -6.24 5.92
N ALA A 79 10.69 -5.76 7.09
CA ALA A 79 10.28 -6.37 8.35
C ALA A 79 8.76 -6.25 8.59
N LEU A 80 8.09 -5.30 7.96
CA LEU A 80 6.66 -5.03 8.13
C LEU A 80 5.76 -5.84 7.18
N TYR A 81 6.23 -6.15 5.97
CA TYR A 81 5.44 -6.88 4.97
C TYR A 81 6.21 -8.02 4.26
N GLY A 82 7.48 -8.21 4.55
CA GLY A 82 8.26 -9.33 4.03
C GLY A 82 7.93 -10.65 4.73
N GLY A 83 8.45 -11.74 4.17
CA GLY A 83 8.35 -13.09 4.74
C GLY A 83 7.03 -13.83 4.45
N ASP A 84 6.93 -15.02 5.04
CA ASP A 84 5.87 -16.02 4.81
C ASP A 84 4.64 -15.83 5.71
N MET A 85 4.51 -14.65 6.34
CA MET A 85 3.35 -14.34 7.20
C MET A 85 2.06 -14.31 6.37
N PRO A 86 0.99 -15.02 6.79
CA PRO A 86 -0.32 -14.97 6.15
C PRO A 86 -0.87 -13.54 6.05
N ASP A 87 -1.62 -13.23 4.99
CA ASP A 87 -2.14 -11.87 4.76
C ASP A 87 -3.08 -11.40 5.88
N GLU A 88 -3.83 -12.30 6.51
CA GLU A 88 -4.70 -11.98 7.66
C GLU A 88 -3.91 -11.56 8.89
N GLU A 89 -2.87 -12.33 9.25
CA GLU A 89 -1.99 -12.01 10.39
C GLU A 89 -1.24 -10.70 10.17
N ARG A 90 -0.80 -10.46 8.93
CA ARG A 90 -0.14 -9.22 8.52
C ARG A 90 -1.07 -8.02 8.63
N THR A 91 -2.31 -8.17 8.16
CA THR A 91 -3.33 -7.14 8.26
C THR A 91 -3.59 -6.79 9.73
N ALA A 92 -3.74 -7.80 10.59
CA ALA A 92 -3.91 -7.61 12.03
C ALA A 92 -2.71 -6.91 12.69
N LEU A 93 -1.47 -7.23 12.26
CA LEU A 93 -0.27 -6.55 12.74
C LEU A 93 -0.27 -5.05 12.42
N TRP A 94 -0.66 -4.68 11.19
CA TRP A 94 -0.72 -3.28 10.78
C TRP A 94 -1.83 -2.52 11.51
N GLU A 95 -3.00 -3.14 11.67
CA GLU A 95 -4.12 -2.59 12.43
C GLU A 95 -3.79 -2.36 13.90
N ALA A 96 -3.06 -3.30 14.51
CA ALA A 96 -2.57 -3.13 15.88
C ALA A 96 -1.64 -1.92 16.02
N ARG A 97 -0.75 -1.69 15.04
CA ARG A 97 0.13 -0.51 15.04
C ARG A 97 -0.63 0.79 14.80
N LEU A 98 -1.57 0.81 13.85
CA LEU A 98 -2.46 1.97 13.63
C LEU A 98 -3.21 2.33 14.93
N THR A 99 -3.73 1.31 15.61
CA THR A 99 -4.42 1.49 16.90
C THR A 99 -3.47 2.02 17.98
N ALA A 100 -2.23 1.53 18.05
CA ALA A 100 -1.21 2.01 18.99
C ALA A 100 -0.83 3.49 18.75
N LEU A 101 -0.95 3.97 17.51
CA LEU A 101 -0.77 5.38 17.15
C LEU A 101 -2.01 6.24 17.43
N GLY A 102 -3.11 5.65 17.91
CA GLY A 102 -4.33 6.34 18.28
C GLY A 102 -5.41 6.37 17.18
N HIS A 103 -5.21 5.69 16.06
CA HIS A 103 -6.24 5.58 15.03
C HIS A 103 -7.34 4.59 15.45
N VAL A 104 -8.59 4.89 15.09
CA VAL A 104 -9.74 4.03 15.36
C VAL A 104 -10.16 3.35 14.06
N LEU A 105 -10.06 2.02 13.98
CA LEU A 105 -10.22 1.26 12.72
C LEU A 105 -11.61 1.43 12.06
N ASP A 106 -12.64 1.72 12.85
CA ASP A 106 -14.00 1.97 12.36
C ASP A 106 -14.27 3.46 12.03
N ASP A 107 -13.33 4.36 12.32
CA ASP A 107 -13.47 5.79 12.05
C ASP A 107 -13.19 6.09 10.58
N THR A 108 -14.25 6.06 9.77
CA THR A 108 -14.18 6.42 8.35
C THR A 108 -13.90 7.90 8.08
N SER A 109 -13.92 8.76 9.11
CA SER A 109 -13.53 10.16 9.01
C SER A 109 -12.03 10.37 9.18
N ASP A 110 -11.31 9.41 9.77
CA ASP A 110 -9.87 9.39 9.85
C ASP A 110 -9.26 9.11 8.45
N PRO A 111 -8.48 10.04 7.87
CA PRO A 111 -7.92 9.87 6.54
C PRO A 111 -6.99 8.66 6.39
N VAL A 112 -6.24 8.31 7.44
CA VAL A 112 -5.31 7.17 7.45
C VAL A 112 -6.11 5.87 7.38
N ILE A 113 -7.14 5.75 8.21
CA ILE A 113 -8.03 4.58 8.25
C ILE A 113 -8.84 4.45 6.97
N ARG A 114 -9.27 5.56 6.40
CA ARG A 114 -9.97 5.56 5.11
C ARG A 114 -9.11 4.99 3.99
N VAL A 115 -7.81 5.33 3.93
CA VAL A 115 -6.88 4.71 2.97
C VAL A 115 -6.65 3.25 3.32
N TRP A 116 -6.41 2.93 4.60
CA TRP A 116 -6.20 1.56 5.04
C TRP A 116 -7.33 0.64 4.57
N ASN A 117 -8.58 1.03 4.81
CA ASN A 117 -9.77 0.26 4.43
C ASN A 117 -9.86 0.02 2.91
N VAL A 118 -9.31 0.90 2.08
CA VAL A 118 -9.26 0.69 0.62
C VAL A 118 -8.23 -0.37 0.25
N ILE A 119 -7.04 -0.29 0.84
CA ILE A 119 -5.89 -1.09 0.42
C ILE A 119 -5.84 -2.46 1.12
N SER A 120 -6.36 -2.56 2.34
CA SER A 120 -6.43 -3.79 3.15
C SER A 120 -7.59 -4.69 2.76
N HIS A 121 -8.57 -4.19 1.98
CA HIS A 121 -9.72 -4.98 1.58
C HIS A 121 -9.30 -6.27 0.87
N PHE A 122 -9.68 -7.41 1.45
CA PHE A 122 -9.39 -8.73 0.91
C PHE A 122 -10.44 -9.14 -0.12
N HIS A 123 -10.07 -9.14 -1.40
CA HIS A 123 -10.94 -9.68 -2.44
C HIS A 123 -10.81 -11.21 -2.48
N LYS A 124 -11.88 -11.91 -2.12
CA LYS A 124 -11.88 -13.38 -2.06
C LYS A 124 -11.89 -13.99 -3.45
N THR A 125 -10.95 -14.89 -3.74
CA THR A 125 -11.00 -15.75 -4.94
C THR A 125 -12.30 -16.57 -4.93
N PRO A 126 -13.04 -16.71 -6.05
CA PRO A 126 -14.20 -17.58 -6.13
C PRO A 126 -13.72 -19.03 -6.05
N GLY A 127 -14.49 -19.92 -5.45
CA GLY A 127 -14.10 -21.32 -5.36
C GLY A 127 -13.96 -21.98 -6.73
N GLY A 128 -12.78 -22.52 -7.05
CA GLY A 128 -12.47 -23.27 -8.28
C GLY A 128 -10.95 -23.38 -8.54
N ASP A 129 -10.51 -24.35 -9.35
CA ASP A 129 -9.13 -24.44 -9.85
C ASP A 129 -8.90 -23.30 -10.84
N TYR A 130 -8.26 -22.22 -10.39
CA TYR A 130 -7.84 -21.12 -11.23
C TYR A 130 -6.33 -21.20 -11.47
N ASP A 131 -5.95 -21.04 -12.74
CA ASP A 131 -4.56 -21.04 -13.20
C ASP A 131 -3.94 -19.64 -13.03
N ASP A 132 -2.93 -19.54 -12.18
CA ASP A 132 -2.15 -18.33 -11.89
C ASP A 132 -1.53 -17.66 -13.15
N THR A 133 -1.48 -18.36 -14.28
CA THR A 133 -0.96 -17.80 -15.54
C THR A 133 -1.97 -16.92 -16.29
N VAL A 134 -3.27 -16.99 -15.96
CA VAL A 134 -4.32 -16.13 -16.53
C VAL A 134 -4.42 -14.77 -15.81
N ASP A 135 -3.71 -14.63 -14.68
CA ASP A 135 -3.82 -13.53 -13.73
C ASP A 135 -3.14 -12.23 -14.17
N ALA A 136 -2.31 -12.28 -15.22
CA ALA A 136 -1.78 -11.08 -15.87
C ALA A 136 -2.83 -10.35 -16.76
N ALA A 137 -3.94 -11.01 -17.10
CA ALA A 137 -4.99 -10.48 -17.98
C ALA A 137 -6.40 -10.53 -17.36
N SER A 138 -6.55 -11.09 -16.17
CA SER A 138 -7.85 -11.17 -15.49
C SER A 138 -8.24 -9.80 -14.91
N MET A 139 -9.49 -9.37 -15.15
CA MET A 139 -10.03 -8.11 -14.61
C MET A 139 -10.31 -8.16 -13.11
N THR A 140 -9.89 -9.22 -12.42
CA THR A 140 -10.36 -9.52 -11.07
C THR A 140 -9.18 -9.51 -10.09
N ARG A 141 -9.26 -8.61 -9.10
CA ARG A 141 -8.29 -8.47 -8.01
C ARG A 141 -8.54 -9.57 -6.97
N TRP A 142 -7.49 -10.21 -6.46
CA TRP A 142 -7.55 -11.15 -5.35
C TRP A 142 -6.56 -10.76 -4.23
N GLY A 143 -6.95 -11.00 -2.97
CA GLY A 143 -6.13 -10.72 -1.79
C GLY A 143 -6.03 -9.25 -1.39
N CYS A 144 -5.13 -8.95 -0.46
CA CYS A 144 -4.85 -7.59 0.01
C CYS A 144 -4.05 -6.78 -1.03
N GLY A 145 -4.59 -5.64 -1.43
CA GLY A 145 -4.06 -4.83 -2.53
C GLY A 145 -2.67 -4.27 -2.24
N TYR A 146 -2.44 -3.84 -1.00
CA TYR A 146 -1.15 -3.31 -0.57
C TYR A 146 -0.04 -4.35 -0.68
N THR A 147 -0.29 -5.58 -0.22
CA THR A 147 0.71 -6.63 -0.22
C THR A 147 1.09 -7.10 -1.63
N ALA A 148 0.07 -7.40 -2.44
CA ALA A 148 0.28 -7.81 -3.83
C ALA A 148 0.93 -6.68 -4.65
N GLY A 149 0.48 -5.45 -4.44
CA GLY A 149 1.04 -4.25 -5.07
C GLY A 149 2.50 -4.02 -4.70
N MET A 150 2.86 -4.05 -3.41
CA MET A 150 4.24 -3.86 -2.96
C MET A 150 5.18 -4.95 -3.52
N ARG A 151 4.74 -6.22 -3.59
CA ARG A 151 5.53 -7.28 -4.25
C ARG A 151 5.71 -6.99 -5.74
N LYS A 152 4.68 -6.49 -6.44
CA LYS A 152 4.76 -6.14 -7.87
C LYS A 152 5.69 -4.95 -8.12
N LEU A 153 5.62 -3.89 -7.31
CA LEU A 153 6.51 -2.72 -7.39
C LEU A 153 7.98 -3.15 -7.40
N ARG A 154 8.35 -4.06 -6.49
CA ARG A 154 9.72 -4.58 -6.40
C ARG A 154 10.09 -5.52 -7.54
N ARG A 155 9.31 -6.58 -7.75
CA ARG A 155 9.69 -7.65 -8.69
C ARG A 155 9.64 -7.22 -10.15
N ARG A 156 8.72 -6.31 -10.50
CA ARG A 156 8.46 -5.94 -11.90
C ARG A 156 9.04 -4.59 -12.29
N PHE A 157 9.10 -3.65 -11.36
CA PHE A 157 9.52 -2.27 -11.64
C PHE A 157 10.83 -1.89 -10.94
N ASP A 158 11.45 -2.80 -10.19
CA ASP A 158 12.68 -2.58 -9.43
C ASP A 158 12.57 -1.37 -8.46
N ILE A 159 11.35 -1.14 -7.96
CA ILE A 159 11.07 -0.04 -7.03
C ILE A 159 11.35 -0.52 -5.61
N ALA A 160 12.45 -0.01 -5.05
CA ALA A 160 12.91 -0.19 -3.68
C ALA A 160 13.15 1.19 -3.04
N LEU A 161 13.22 1.25 -1.70
CA LEU A 161 13.56 2.48 -0.96
C LEU A 161 15.01 2.91 -1.09
#